data_AF-A0A832LRN3-F1
#
_entry.id   AF-A0A832LRN3-F1
#
_cell.length_a   1.000
_cell.length_b   1.000
_cell.length_c   1.000
_cell.angle_alpha   90.00
_cell.angle_beta   90.00
_cell.angle_gamma   90.00
#
_symmetry.space_group_name_H-M   'P 1'
#
loop_
_entity.id
_entity.type
_entity.pdbx_description
1 polymer ?
#
loop_
_entity_poly.entity_id
_entity_poly.type
_entity_poly.pdbx_seq_one_letter_code
_entity_poly.pdbx_strand_id
1 'polypeptide(L)'
;MLNDSDWLARPRIVAGAMSGTSFDGVDAALVRFTQADSHTRIELLGFASVEFPSSFRHTLMALTERPFAIGELGDCSCVLMHYYERAITGAITAAHASPVAI
;
A
#
# COMPACT_ATOMS: atom_id res chain seq x y z
N MET A 1 12.68 15.59 14.29
CA MET A 1 12.70 15.48 12.81
C MET A 1 13.90 14.62 12.44
N LEU A 2 13.70 13.58 11.63
CA LEU A 2 14.81 12.86 11.02
C LEU A 2 15.50 13.85 10.06
N ASN A 3 16.83 13.91 10.08
CA ASN A 3 17.59 14.70 9.13
C ASN A 3 17.45 14.03 7.75
N ASP A 4 16.91 14.73 6.76
CA ASP A 4 16.63 14.18 5.42
C ASP A 4 17.89 13.55 4.77
N SER A 5 19.07 14.07 5.13
CA SER A 5 20.37 13.59 4.67
C SER A 5 20.72 12.18 5.14
N ASP A 6 20.25 11.77 6.33
CA ASP A 6 20.62 10.47 6.92
C ASP A 6 19.71 9.32 6.46
N TRP A 7 18.46 9.63 6.08
CA TRP A 7 17.50 8.60 5.65
C TRP A 7 17.96 7.86 4.38
N LEU A 8 18.54 8.59 3.42
CA LEU A 8 19.07 8.05 2.16
C LEU A 8 20.56 7.71 2.18
N ALA A 9 21.23 7.80 3.34
CA ALA A 9 22.65 7.44 3.49
C ALA A 9 22.95 5.97 3.09
N ARG A 10 21.91 5.13 3.01
CA ARG A 10 21.94 3.78 2.41
C ARG A 10 20.64 3.55 1.63
N PRO A 11 20.63 2.66 0.61
CA PRO A 11 19.41 2.29 -0.10
C PRO A 11 18.25 1.94 0.84
N ARG A 12 17.03 2.35 0.48
CA ARG A 12 15.79 1.98 1.16
C ARG A 12 14.87 1.29 0.18
N ILE A 13 14.26 0.20 0.60
CA ILE A 13 13.14 -0.41 -0.09
C ILE A 13 11.91 -0.08 0.75
N VAL A 14 10.86 0.42 0.12
CA VAL A 14 9.62 0.82 0.79
C VAL A 14 8.45 0.26 -0.01
N ALA A 15 7.48 -0.35 0.68
CA ALA A 15 6.20 -0.68 0.10
C ALA A 15 5.22 0.49 0.29
N GLY A 16 4.77 1.10 -0.80
CA GLY A 16 3.63 2.00 -0.80
C GLY A 16 2.37 1.24 -1.19
N ALA A 17 1.25 1.49 -0.50
CA ALA A 17 -0.04 0.91 -0.86
C ALA A 17 -1.14 1.99 -0.77
N MET A 18 -2.11 1.93 -1.67
CA MET A 18 -3.15 2.96 -1.83
C MET A 18 -4.47 2.33 -2.29
N SER A 19 -5.57 2.78 -1.70
CA SER A 19 -6.92 2.61 -2.24
C SER A 19 -7.50 3.98 -2.54
N GLY A 20 -7.87 4.24 -3.78
CA GLY A 20 -8.57 5.46 -4.17
C GLY A 20 -10.00 5.52 -3.65
N THR A 21 -10.64 6.69 -3.76
CA THR A 21 -12.05 6.90 -3.41
C THR A 21 -13.04 6.31 -4.43
N SER A 22 -12.55 5.70 -5.51
CA SER A 22 -13.37 4.98 -6.49
C SER A 22 -13.75 3.56 -6.01
N PHE A 23 -13.15 3.08 -4.91
CA PHE A 23 -13.41 1.75 -4.33
C PHE A 23 -13.16 0.58 -5.30
N ASP A 24 -12.20 0.72 -6.20
CA ASP A 24 -11.92 -0.32 -7.20
C ASP A 24 -11.01 -1.42 -6.67
N GLY A 25 -10.12 -1.10 -5.73
CA GLY A 25 -9.17 -2.04 -5.16
C GLY A 25 -8.05 -1.36 -4.39
N VAL A 26 -7.00 -2.13 -4.11
CA VAL A 26 -5.74 -1.65 -3.55
C VAL A 26 -4.61 -1.88 -4.54
N ASP A 27 -3.88 -0.81 -4.83
CA ASP A 27 -2.61 -0.86 -5.55
C ASP A 27 -1.45 -0.84 -4.56
N ALA A 28 -0.40 -1.61 -4.85
CA ALA A 28 0.84 -1.61 -4.10
C ALA A 28 2.05 -1.54 -5.02
N ALA A 29 3.03 -0.73 -4.61
CA ALA A 29 4.30 -0.54 -5.29
C ALA A 29 5.46 -0.75 -4.31
N LEU A 30 6.36 -1.67 -4.64
CA LEU A 30 7.63 -1.82 -3.96
C LEU A 30 8.67 -0.95 -4.65
N VAL A 31 9.24 0.01 -3.95
CA VAL A 31 10.09 1.06 -4.53
C VAL A 31 11.42 1.13 -3.82
N ARG A 32 12.51 1.21 -4.59
CA ARG A 32 13.85 1.48 -4.08
C ARG A 32 14.16 2.97 -4.20
N PHE A 33 14.60 3.55 -3.09
CA PHE A 33 15.14 4.89 -3.01
C PHE A 33 16.65 4.81 -2.76
N THR A 34 17.43 5.51 -3.57
CA THR A 34 18.89 5.61 -3.45
C THR A 34 19.36 7.04 -3.67
N GLN A 35 20.45 7.43 -3.02
CA GLN A 35 21.14 8.68 -3.34
C GLN A 35 22.08 8.46 -4.53
N ALA A 36 22.00 9.31 -5.55
CA ALA A 36 22.87 9.29 -6.72
C ALA A 36 23.21 10.74 -7.13
N ASP A 37 24.49 11.12 -7.14
CA ASP A 37 24.98 12.43 -7.62
C ASP A 37 24.22 13.65 -7.06
N SER A 38 23.98 13.67 -5.75
CA SER A 38 23.17 14.70 -5.03
C SER A 38 21.67 14.70 -5.34
N HIS A 39 21.16 13.75 -6.10
CA HIS A 39 19.75 13.53 -6.38
C HIS A 39 19.24 12.21 -5.79
N THR A 40 17.93 12.11 -5.60
CA THR A 40 17.29 10.84 -5.23
C THR A 40 16.87 10.09 -6.48
N ARG A 41 17.39 8.88 -6.66
CA ARG A 41 16.94 7.92 -7.68
C ARG A 41 15.85 7.04 -7.07
N ILE A 42 14.76 6.90 -7.82
CA ILE A 42 13.57 6.12 -7.48
C ILE A 42 13.39 5.02 -8.51
N GLU A 43 13.25 3.78 -8.07
CA GLU A 43 13.10 2.60 -8.94
C GLU A 43 11.92 1.75 -8.48
N LEU A 44 10.98 1.47 -9.38
CA LEU A 44 9.89 0.53 -9.12
C LEU A 44 10.42 -0.89 -9.26
N LEU A 45 10.44 -1.64 -8.15
CA LEU A 45 10.90 -3.02 -8.11
C LEU A 45 9.78 -4.01 -8.43
N GLY A 46 8.55 -3.72 -7.99
CA GLY A 46 7.39 -4.57 -8.20
C GLY A 46 6.10 -3.82 -7.97
N PHE A 47 5.04 -4.27 -8.65
CA PHE A 47 3.71 -3.68 -8.57
C PHE A 47 2.67 -4.78 -8.54
N ALA A 48 1.59 -4.56 -7.79
CA ALA A 48 0.41 -5.41 -7.81
C ALA A 48 -0.85 -4.57 -7.57
N SER A 49 -1.96 -5.05 -8.14
CA SER A 49 -3.29 -4.49 -7.92
C SER A 49 -4.23 -5.61 -7.50
N VAL A 50 -5.04 -5.36 -6.47
CA VAL A 50 -6.04 -6.30 -5.95
C VAL A 50 -7.40 -5.65 -5.99
N GLU A 51 -8.25 -6.13 -6.88
CA GLU A 51 -9.63 -5.65 -7.03
C GLU A 51 -10.50 -6.03 -5.84
N PHE A 52 -11.38 -5.12 -5.45
CA PHE A 52 -12.45 -5.44 -4.50
C PHE A 52 -13.58 -6.20 -5.21
N PRO A 53 -14.10 -7.29 -4.61
CA PRO A 53 -15.32 -7.88 -5.10
C PRO A 53 -16.48 -6.89 -4.95
N SER A 54 -17.46 -6.97 -5.85
CA SER A 54 -18.59 -6.04 -5.90
C SER A 54 -19.34 -5.93 -4.57
N SER A 55 -19.49 -7.03 -3.83
CA SER A 55 -20.10 -7.03 -2.50
C SER A 55 -19.37 -6.12 -1.52
N PHE A 56 -18.04 -6.20 -1.47
CA PHE A 56 -17.22 -5.38 -0.58
C PHE A 56 -17.19 -3.92 -1.01
N ARG A 57 -17.17 -3.65 -2.32
CA ARG A 57 -17.33 -2.29 -2.87
C ARG A 57 -18.63 -1.64 -2.39
N HIS A 58 -19.75 -2.35 -2.48
CA HIS A 58 -21.03 -1.84 -1.98
C HIS A 58 -21.03 -1.61 -0.47
N THR A 59 -20.37 -2.46 0.32
CA THR A 59 -20.20 -2.24 1.76
C THR A 59 -19.45 -0.94 2.04
N LEU A 60 -18.32 -0.71 1.37
CA LEU A 60 -17.53 0.52 1.52
C LEU A 60 -18.33 1.76 1.12
N MET A 61 -19.05 1.71 -0.01
CA MET A 61 -19.91 2.80 -0.46
C MET A 61 -21.01 3.11 0.56
N ALA A 62 -21.70 2.09 1.06
CA ALA A 62 -22.78 2.27 2.05
C ALA A 62 -22.27 2.97 3.32
N LEU A 63 -21.06 2.66 3.79
CA LEU A 63 -20.45 3.33 4.94
C LEU A 63 -20.21 4.82 4.69
N THR A 64 -20.13 5.29 3.45
CA THR A 64 -20.00 6.72 3.14
C THR A 64 -21.32 7.48 3.06
N GLU A 65 -22.45 6.77 2.95
CA GLU A 65 -23.76 7.37 2.67
C GLU A 65 -24.66 7.46 3.91
N ARG A 66 -24.38 6.69 4.96
CA ARG A 66 -25.22 6.63 6.16
C ARG A 66 -24.41 6.65 7.46
N PRO A 67 -25.03 7.00 8.60
CA PRO A 67 -24.46 6.72 9.90
C PRO A 67 -24.28 5.21 10.12
N PHE A 68 -23.20 4.83 10.78
CA PHE A 68 -22.85 3.44 11.11
C PHE A 68 -22.30 3.35 12.55
N ALA A 69 -22.32 2.14 13.11
CA ALA A 69 -21.71 1.89 14.41
C ALA A 69 -20.18 1.82 14.29
N ILE A 70 -19.45 2.31 15.30
CA ILE A 70 -17.97 2.25 15.31
C ILE A 70 -17.45 0.82 15.13
N GLY A 71 -18.15 -0.19 15.66
CA GLY A 71 -17.80 -1.60 15.46
C GLY A 71 -17.86 -2.03 13.99
N GLU A 72 -18.87 -1.58 13.24
CA GLU A 72 -19.00 -1.87 11.81
C GLU A 72 -17.82 -1.29 11.00
N LEU A 73 -17.39 -0.07 11.34
CA LEU A 73 -16.19 0.53 10.74
C LEU A 73 -14.92 -0.26 11.09
N GLY A 74 -14.79 -0.72 12.34
CA GLY A 74 -13.66 -1.53 12.79
C GLY A 74 -13.57 -2.85 12.02
N ASP A 75 -14.67 -3.58 11.91
CA ASP A 75 -14.74 -4.83 11.16
C ASP A 75 -14.41 -4.61 9.68
N CYS A 76 -14.97 -3.56 9.08
CA CYS A 76 -14.68 -3.20 7.69
C CYS A 76 -13.20 -2.83 7.49
N SER A 77 -12.60 -2.12 8.45
CA SER A 77 -11.17 -1.78 8.43
C SER A 77 -10.29 -3.02 8.46
N CYS A 78 -10.62 -4.03 9.29
CA CYS A 78 -9.89 -5.31 9.30
C CYS A 78 -9.96 -6.01 7.93
N VAL A 79 -11.15 -6.06 7.32
CA VAL A 79 -11.32 -6.64 5.99
C VAL A 79 -10.52 -5.87 4.94
N LEU A 80 -10.55 -4.54 4.98
CA LEU A 80 -9.77 -3.69 4.07
C LEU A 80 -8.27 -3.96 4.20
N MET A 81 -7.75 -4.12 5.42
CA MET A 81 -6.33 -4.41 5.65
C MET A 81 -5.87 -5.73 5.05
N HIS A 82 -6.74 -6.74 4.94
CA HIS A 82 -6.42 -7.97 4.21
C HIS A 82 -6.21 -7.73 2.71
N TYR A 83 -6.91 -6.78 2.10
CA TYR A 83 -6.64 -6.42 0.70
C TYR A 83 -5.31 -5.66 0.56
N TYR A 84 -4.96 -4.80 1.52
CA TYR A 84 -3.65 -4.15 1.57
C TYR A 84 -2.52 -5.17 1.71
N GLU A 85 -2.64 -6.13 2.62
CA GLU A 85 -1.69 -7.22 2.79
C GLU A 85 -1.49 -7.99 1.48
N ARG A 86 -2.59 -8.40 0.82
CA ARG A 86 -2.52 -9.10 -0.47
C ARG A 86 -1.83 -8.29 -1.56
N ALA A 87 -2.11 -6.99 -1.65
CA ALA A 87 -1.47 -6.12 -2.64
C ALA A 87 0.04 -5.99 -2.36
N ILE A 88 0.43 -5.75 -1.11
CA ILE A 88 1.84 -5.67 -0.71
C ILE A 88 2.56 -7.00 -0.98
N THR A 89 2.00 -8.13 -0.54
CA THR A 89 2.54 -9.47 -0.80
C THR A 89 2.68 -9.73 -2.30
N GLY A 90 1.72 -9.29 -3.10
CA GLY A 90 1.78 -9.35 -4.57
C GLY A 90 2.95 -8.54 -5.13
N ALA A 91 3.14 -7.29 -4.69
CA ALA A 91 4.22 -6.42 -5.14
C ALA A 91 5.61 -6.96 -4.74
N ILE A 92 5.73 -7.55 -3.54
CA ILE A 92 6.96 -8.22 -3.08
C ILE A 92 7.29 -9.43 -3.97
N THR A 93 6.28 -10.24 -4.27
CA THR A 93 6.42 -11.41 -5.14
C THR A 93 6.84 -11.00 -6.54
N ALA A 94 6.22 -9.96 -7.11
CA ALA A 94 6.55 -9.42 -8.43
C ALA A 94 7.99 -8.87 -8.49
N ALA A 95 8.50 -8.34 -7.37
CA ALA A 95 9.87 -7.86 -7.25
C ALA A 95 10.91 -8.97 -7.02
N HIS A 96 10.47 -10.23 -6.85
CA HIS A 96 11.32 -11.34 -6.37
C HIS A 96 12.10 -10.98 -5.09
N ALA A 97 11.51 -10.16 -4.23
CA ALA A 97 12.14 -9.65 -3.02
C ALA A 97 11.80 -10.50 -1.79
N SER A 98 12.66 -10.48 -0.78
CA SER A 98 12.36 -11.05 0.54
C SER A 98 11.60 -10.02 1.40
N PRO A 99 10.52 -10.41 2.11
CA PRO A 99 9.81 -9.52 3.02
C PRO A 99 10.68 -8.89 4.13
N VAL A 100 11.79 -9.55 4.50
CA VAL A 100 12.72 -9.07 5.54
C VAL A 100 13.56 -7.87 5.07
N ALA A 101 13.58 -7.60 3.77
CA ALA A 101 14.35 -6.52 3.17
C ALA A 101 13.58 -5.19 3.07
N ILE A 102 12.37 -5.12 3.64
CA ILE A 102 11.38 -4.04 3.48
C ILE A 102 11.11 -3.38 4.82
#